data_AF-D7CNT8-F1
#
_entry.id   AF-D7CNT8-F1
#
_cell.length_a   1.000
_cell.length_b   1.000
_cell.length_c   1.000
_cell.angle_alpha   90.00
_cell.angle_beta   90.00
_cell.angle_gamma   90.00
#
_symmetry.space_group_name_H-M   'P 1'
#
loop_
_entity.id
_entity.type
_entity.pdbx_description
1 polymer ?
#
loop_
_entity_poly.entity_id
_entity_poly.type
_entity_poly.pdbx_seq_one_letter_code
_entity_poly.pdbx_strand_id
1 'polypeptide(L)'
;MPRWVLPATILFLIGVAFVFRWEYGPVQYYGLKTAVYKHDRWTGQDWVKIYESSYEGTKIRENPVPYDRDARKNRETATKIGALAAFITFIWLVLAVQASVYSTRSEKRNAI
;
A
#
# COMPACT_ATOMS: atom_id res chain seq x y z
N MET A 1 -14.20 19.82 -17.40
CA MET A 1 -13.12 19.62 -16.40
C MET A 1 -11.78 19.99 -17.05
N PRO A 2 -10.86 20.66 -16.33
CA PRO A 2 -9.54 20.97 -16.86
C PRO A 2 -8.81 19.69 -17.27
N ARG A 3 -8.17 19.68 -18.46
CA ARG A 3 -7.47 18.52 -19.02
C ARG A 3 -6.37 17.95 -18.11
N TRP A 4 -5.91 18.74 -17.14
CA TRP A 4 -4.86 18.40 -16.17
C TRP A 4 -5.36 17.69 -14.91
N VAL A 5 -6.67 17.67 -14.65
CA VAL A 5 -7.20 17.07 -13.42
C VAL A 5 -6.92 15.57 -13.39
N LEU A 6 -7.11 14.86 -14.50
CA LEU A 6 -6.86 13.42 -14.59
C LEU A 6 -5.38 13.06 -14.32
N PRO A 7 -4.39 13.62 -15.05
CA PRO A 7 -2.98 13.30 -14.80
C PRO A 7 -2.51 13.73 -13.41
N ALA A 8 -2.97 14.88 -12.89
CA ALA A 8 -2.63 15.32 -11.53
C ALA A 8 -3.19 14.37 -10.46
N THR A 9 -4.40 13.86 -10.65
CA THR A 9 -5.03 12.90 -9.73
C THR A 9 -4.27 11.57 -9.74
N ILE A 10 -3.87 11.07 -10.91
CA ILE A 10 -3.08 9.84 -11.02
C ILE A 10 -1.71 10.00 -10.32
N LEU A 11 -1.02 11.12 -10.56
CA LEU A 11 0.24 11.44 -9.89
C LEU A 11 0.09 11.49 -8.38
N PHE A 12 -0.97 12.13 -7.89
CA PHE A 12 -1.28 12.19 -6.47
C PHE A 12 -1.50 10.79 -5.88
N LEU A 13 -2.32 9.95 -6.53
CA LEU A 13 -2.59 8.58 -6.09
C LEU A 13 -1.32 7.72 -6.07
N ILE A 14 -0.45 7.83 -7.08
CA ILE A 14 0.84 7.12 -7.13
C ILE A 14 1.75 7.60 -5.99
N GLY A 15 1.82 8.92 -5.75
CA GLY A 15 2.61 9.48 -4.66
C GLY A 15 2.16 8.96 -3.29
N VAL A 16 0.86 8.94 -3.04
CA VAL A 16 0.27 8.37 -1.82
C VAL A 16 0.57 6.88 -1.72
N ALA A 17 0.38 6.11 -2.80
CA ALA A 17 0.67 4.67 -2.83
C ALA A 17 2.15 4.37 -2.56
N PHE A 18 3.07 5.24 -2.98
CA PHE A 18 4.50 5.09 -2.74
C PHE A 18 4.87 5.24 -1.26
N VAL A 19 4.23 6.15 -0.53
CA VAL A 19 4.42 6.28 0.92
C VAL A 19 3.98 5.01 1.65
N PHE A 20 2.88 4.40 1.20
CA PHE A 20 2.37 3.14 1.76
C PHE A 20 3.07 1.88 1.25
N ARG A 21 4.10 2.01 0.40
CA ARG A 21 4.85 0.87 -0.14
C ARG A 21 5.60 0.12 0.96
N TRP A 22 6.19 0.85 1.90
CA TRP A 22 7.11 0.30 2.88
C TRP A 22 6.44 0.11 4.23
N GLU A 23 6.60 -1.08 4.80
CA GLU A 23 6.23 -1.39 6.16
C GLU A 23 7.50 -1.60 6.99
N TYR A 24 7.66 -0.79 8.03
CA TYR A 24 8.83 -0.83 8.88
C TYR A 24 8.61 -1.83 10.01
N GLY A 25 9.49 -2.83 10.09
CA GLY A 25 9.50 -3.83 11.14
C GLY A 25 10.25 -3.35 12.39
N PRO A 26 10.39 -4.23 13.40
CA PRO A 26 11.10 -3.90 14.63
C PRO A 26 12.57 -3.57 14.35
N VAL A 27 13.14 -2.65 15.13
CA VAL A 27 14.59 -2.36 15.11
C VAL A 27 15.25 -3.18 16.20
N GLN A 28 16.29 -3.93 15.84
CA GLN A 28 17.06 -4.76 16.78
C GLN A 28 18.48 -4.22 16.95
N TYR A 29 18.95 -4.18 18.18
CA TYR A 29 20.27 -3.67 18.54
C TYR A 29 21.13 -4.81 19.08
N TYR A 30 22.31 -5.02 18.48
CA TYR A 30 23.31 -6.03 18.85
C TYR A 30 24.67 -5.37 19.01
N GLY A 31 24.95 -4.83 20.20
CA GLY A 31 26.19 -4.08 20.47
C GLY A 31 26.31 -2.86 19.55
N LEU A 32 27.35 -2.82 18.71
CA LEU A 32 27.57 -1.76 17.71
C LEU A 32 26.79 -1.94 16.39
N LYS A 33 25.98 -3.00 16.28
CA LYS A 33 25.18 -3.30 15.09
C LYS A 33 23.71 -3.00 15.35
N THR A 34 23.05 -2.35 14.41
CA THR A 34 21.60 -2.11 14.40
C THR A 34 21.00 -2.74 13.16
N ALA A 35 20.06 -3.66 13.32
CA ALA A 35 19.31 -4.26 12.22
C ALA A 35 17.92 -3.61 12.13
N VAL A 36 17.59 -3.07 10.96
CA VAL A 36 16.29 -2.48 10.63
C VAL A 36 15.62 -3.36 9.58
N TYR A 37 14.45 -3.86 9.93
CA TYR A 37 13.65 -4.71 9.04
C TYR A 37 12.67 -3.84 8.27
N LYS A 38 12.54 -4.08 6.97
CA LYS A 38 11.57 -3.42 6.10
C LYS A 38 10.88 -4.44 5.23
N HIS A 39 9.60 -4.24 4.98
CA HIS A 39 8.82 -5.04 4.07
C HIS A 39 8.35 -4.17 2.90
N ASP A 40 8.62 -4.61 1.68
CA ASP A 40 8.08 -4.02 0.46
C ASP A 40 6.73 -4.68 0.14
N ARG A 41 5.64 -3.95 0.36
CA ARG A 41 4.28 -4.45 0.11
C ARG A 41 3.97 -4.65 -1.37
N TRP A 42 4.74 -4.03 -2.27
CA TRP A 42 4.50 -4.13 -3.71
C TRP A 42 5.12 -5.40 -4.29
N THR A 43 6.35 -5.71 -3.88
CA THR A 43 7.07 -6.90 -4.35
C THR A 43 6.85 -8.12 -3.44
N GLY A 44 6.36 -7.88 -2.22
CA GLY A 44 6.27 -8.90 -1.18
C GLY A 44 7.64 -9.28 -0.60
N GLN A 45 8.68 -8.49 -0.86
CA GLN A 45 10.05 -8.81 -0.48
C GLN A 45 10.41 -8.17 0.87
N ASP A 46 11.07 -8.95 1.73
CA ASP A 46 11.63 -8.47 2.99
C ASP A 46 13.08 -8.01 2.80
N TRP A 47 13.42 -6.91 3.44
CA TRP A 47 14.71 -6.23 3.39
C TRP A 47 15.24 -6.05 4.80
N VAL A 48 16.54 -6.31 4.99
CA VAL A 48 17.22 -6.03 6.25
C VAL A 48 18.36 -5.06 5.99
N LYS A 49 18.32 -3.94 6.71
CA LYS A 49 19.35 -2.91 6.69
C LYS A 49 20.14 -2.97 7.99
N ILE A 50 21.40 -3.34 7.89
CA ILE A 50 22.32 -3.47 9.01
C ILE A 50 23.22 -2.23 9.02
N TYR A 51 23.13 -1.46 10.09
CA TYR A 51 24.04 -0.37 10.41
C TYR A 51 25.09 -0.91 11.36
N GLU A 52 26.36 -0.83 11.00
CA GLU A 52 27.48 -1.21 11.85
C GLU A 52 28.28 0.05 12.16
N SER A 53 28.31 0.43 13.43
CA SER A 53 29.17 1.52 13.89
C SER A 53 30.58 0.96 14.11
N SER A 54 31.57 1.46 13.37
CA SER A 54 32.98 1.20 13.66
C SER A 54 33.69 2.50 14.05
N TYR A 55 34.85 2.39 14.68
CA TYR A 55 35.72 3.53 15.01
C TYR A 55 36.14 4.35 13.76
N GLU A 56 35.95 3.81 12.55
CA GLU A 56 36.25 4.47 11.26
C GLU A 56 35.01 5.04 10.55
N GLY A 57 33.80 4.89 11.11
CA GLY A 57 32.55 5.37 10.51
C GLY A 57 31.42 4.35 10.50
N THR A 58 30.23 4.77 10.04
CA THR A 58 29.06 3.87 9.96
C THR A 58 29.05 3.12 8.64
N LYS A 59 29.16 1.79 8.67
CA LYS A 59 28.98 0.94 7.48
C LYS A 59 27.52 0.51 7.39
N ILE A 60 26.90 0.71 6.23
CA ILE A 60 25.52 0.31 5.97
C ILE A 60 25.52 -0.86 4.99
N ARG A 61 25.00 -2.01 5.41
CA ARG A 61 24.75 -3.16 4.52
C ARG A 61 23.25 -3.36 4.39
N GLU A 62 22.73 -3.25 3.17
CA GLU A 62 21.33 -3.51 2.86
C GLU A 62 21.28 -4.78 2.02
N ASN A 63 20.76 -5.87 2.60
CA ASN A 63 20.63 -7.14 1.91
C ASN A 63 19.14 -7.54 1.86
N PRO A 64 18.65 -8.01 0.70
CA PRO A 64 17.37 -8.70 0.67
C PRO A 64 17.47 -9.96 1.53
N VAL A 65 16.47 -10.19 2.37
CA VAL A 65 16.41 -11.44 3.14
C VAL A 65 16.07 -12.58 2.15
N PRO A 66 16.73 -13.75 2.25
CA PRO A 66 16.36 -14.89 1.43
C PRO A 66 14.86 -15.17 1.58
N TYR A 67 14.23 -15.34 0.43
CA TYR A 67 12.79 -15.42 0.23
C TYR A 67 12.16 -16.53 1.08
N ASP A 68 11.42 -16.16 2.12
CA ASP A 68 10.61 -17.10 2.91
C ASP A 68 9.30 -17.39 2.17
N ARG A 69 9.24 -18.61 1.62
CA ARG A 69 8.14 -19.08 0.76
C ARG A 69 6.82 -19.21 1.52
N ASP A 70 6.86 -19.51 2.81
CA ASP A 70 5.68 -19.78 3.63
C ASP A 70 5.06 -18.48 4.14
N ALA A 71 5.89 -17.52 4.54
CA ALA A 71 5.45 -16.16 4.87
C ALA A 71 4.74 -15.49 3.67
N ARG A 72 5.25 -15.71 2.45
CA ARG A 72 4.61 -15.21 1.22
C ARG A 72 3.25 -15.85 0.95
N LYS A 73 3.09 -17.16 1.16
CA LYS A 73 1.82 -17.86 0.88
C LYS A 73 0.67 -17.31 1.73
N ASN A 74 0.96 -16.98 2.99
CA ASN A 74 -0.04 -16.38 3.89
C ASN A 74 -0.34 -14.92 3.49
N ARG A 75 0.67 -14.15 3.09
CA ARG A 75 0.49 -12.77 2.62
C ARG A 75 -0.23 -12.69 1.27
N GLU A 76 0.07 -13.57 0.31
CA GLU A 76 -0.67 -13.63 -0.96
C GLU A 76 -2.16 -13.90 -0.73
N THR A 77 -2.48 -14.81 0.20
CA THR A 77 -3.87 -15.10 0.57
C THR A 77 -4.56 -13.85 1.14
N ALA A 78 -3.89 -13.15 2.06
CA ALA A 78 -4.42 -11.91 2.64
C ALA A 78 -4.61 -10.79 1.60
N THR A 79 -3.64 -10.61 0.70
CA THR A 79 -3.73 -9.61 -0.38
C THR A 79 -4.84 -9.93 -1.37
N LYS A 80 -5.04 -11.20 -1.73
CA LYS A 80 -6.15 -11.64 -2.60
C LYS A 80 -7.51 -11.39 -1.95
N ILE A 81 -7.64 -11.68 -0.66
CA ILE A 81 -8.88 -11.40 0.10
C ILE A 81 -9.13 -9.90 0.20
N GLY A 82 -8.11 -9.11 0.51
CA GLY A 82 -8.21 -7.65 0.57
C GLY A 82 -8.60 -7.01 -0.76
N ALA A 83 -8.02 -7.49 -1.87
CA ALA A 83 -8.37 -7.04 -3.22
C ALA A 83 -9.82 -7.38 -3.59
N LEU A 84 -10.29 -8.58 -3.23
CA LEU A 84 -11.68 -8.99 -3.43
C LEU A 84 -12.64 -8.09 -2.65
N ALA A 85 -12.33 -7.82 -1.38
CA ALA A 85 -13.14 -6.94 -0.53
C ALA A 85 -13.22 -5.53 -1.12
N ALA A 86 -12.09 -4.96 -1.54
CA ALA A 86 -12.06 -3.63 -2.17
C ALA A 86 -12.88 -3.58 -3.47
N PHE A 87 -12.84 -4.64 -4.29
CA PHE A 87 -13.63 -4.74 -5.51
C PHE A 87 -15.14 -4.79 -5.22
N ILE A 88 -15.55 -5.57 -4.22
CA ILE A 88 -16.96 -5.63 -3.78
C ILE A 88 -17.43 -4.26 -3.25
N THR A 89 -16.62 -3.60 -2.42
CA THR A 89 -16.94 -2.26 -1.91
C THR A 89 -17.06 -1.24 -3.05
N PHE A 90 -16.19 -1.32 -4.06
CA PHE A 90 -16.25 -0.45 -5.23
C PHE A 90 -17.54 -0.65 -6.03
N ILE A 91 -17.94 -1.90 -6.29
CA ILE A 91 -19.21 -2.21 -6.97
C ILE A 91 -20.40 -1.66 -6.18
N TRP A 92 -20.41 -1.88 -4.87
CA TRP A 92 -21.47 -1.36 -4.00
C TRP A 92 -21.58 0.16 -4.08
N LEU A 93 -20.45 0.86 -4.08
CA LEU A 93 -20.40 2.32 -4.14
C LEU A 93 -20.91 2.86 -5.48
N VAL A 94 -20.57 2.19 -6.60
CA VAL A 94 -21.11 2.53 -7.92
C VAL A 94 -22.62 2.37 -7.96
N LEU A 95 -23.16 1.26 -7.44
CA LEU A 95 -24.60 1.02 -7.38
C LEU A 95 -25.32 2.04 -6.49
N ALA A 96 -24.75 2.37 -5.33
CA ALA A 96 -25.30 3.38 -4.42
C ALA A 96 -25.39 4.77 -5.08
N VAL A 97 -24.33 5.17 -5.80
CA VAL A 97 -24.32 6.43 -6.56
C VAL A 97 -25.39 6.41 -7.65
N GLN A 98 -25.50 5.34 -8.43
CA GLN A 98 -26.54 5.24 -9.47
C GLN A 98 -27.95 5.33 -8.86
N ALA A 99 -28.23 4.57 -7.80
CA ALA A 99 -29.52 4.60 -7.10
C ALA A 99 -29.86 6.01 -6.57
N SER A 100 -28.88 6.71 -6.00
CA SER A 100 -29.08 8.10 -5.55
C SER A 100 -29.47 9.02 -6.71
N VAL A 101 -28.77 8.97 -7.84
CA VAL A 101 -29.06 9.79 -9.02
C VAL A 101 -30.43 9.48 -9.61
N TYR A 102 -30.83 8.20 -9.66
CA TYR A 102 -32.17 7.81 -10.11
C TYR A 102 -33.27 8.31 -9.18
N SER A 103 -33.07 8.24 -7.86
CA SER A 103 -34.06 8.72 -6.88
C SER A 103 -34.32 10.23 -7.03
N THR A 104 -33.26 11.04 -7.15
CA THR A 104 -33.36 12.50 -7.30
C THR A 104 -34.02 12.89 -8.63
N ARG A 105 -33.87 12.06 -9.68
CA ARG A 105 -34.47 12.32 -11.00
C ARG A 105 -35.95 11.95 -11.05
N SER A 106 -36.37 10.93 -10.29
CA SER A 106 -37.76 10.52 -10.13
C SER A 106 -38.57 11.58 -9.39
N GLU A 107 -38.03 12.08 -8.27
CA GLU A 107 -38.69 13.09 -7.44
C GLU A 107 -38.95 14.40 -8.22
N LYS A 108 -37.99 14.83 -9.05
CA LYS A 108 -38.17 15.97 -9.96
C LYS A 108 -39.20 15.76 -11.07
N ARG A 109 -39.50 14.51 -11.46
CA ARG A 109 -40.54 14.22 -12.48
C ARG A 109 -41.94 14.21 -11.89
N ASN A 110 -42.10 13.86 -10.61
CA ASN A 110 -43.40 13.80 -9.95
C ASN A 110 -43.85 15.13 -9.32
N ALA A 111 -42.97 16.15 -9.34
CA ALA A 111 -43.25 17.50 -8.85
C ALA A 111 -43.71 18.48 -9.95
N ILE A 112 -43.91 17.98 -11.18
CA ILE A 112 -44.51 18.69 -12.33
C ILE A 112 -45.85 18.03 -12.61
#